data_AF-A0A2E6KTI2-F1
#
_entry.id   AF-A0A2E6KTI2-F1
#
_cell.length_a   1.000
_cell.length_b   1.000
_cell.length_c   1.000
_cell.angle_alpha   90.00
_cell.angle_beta   90.00
_cell.angle_gamma   90.00
#
_symmetry.space_group_name_H-M   'P 1'
#
loop_
_entity.id
_entity.type
_entity.pdbx_description
1 polymer ?
#
loop_
_entity_poly.entity_id
_entity_poly.type
_entity_poly.pdbx_seq_one_letter_code
_entity_poly.pdbx_strand_id
1 'polypeptide(L)'
;MISKKYNEELIEDKSGRTKSFYFKQKNAKDIEFIIKFLNQFSTSNSKDARVCLHSDYTDVLQDMVLIQHSKNFYPPHKHVNRYDSYFVLKGCLGVVIFNKIGEIKKSFRLPKGSIYKTPKNQYHLTIPISKRVIYHEYRSGTFNRKTNCIFPTWSPKNKKARDIFKKKVLYILNKKN
;
A
#
# COMPACT_ATOMS: atom_id res chain seq x y z
N MET A 1 -21.24 9.10 -7.58
CA MET A 1 -21.79 7.90 -6.88
C MET A 1 -21.03 6.66 -7.33
N ILE A 2 -20.82 5.68 -6.45
CA ILE A 2 -20.26 4.36 -6.83
C ILE A 2 -21.34 3.60 -7.60
N SER A 3 -20.98 2.97 -8.73
CA SER A 3 -21.94 2.23 -9.55
C SER A 3 -22.58 1.08 -8.74
N LYS A 4 -23.91 0.90 -8.90
CA LYS A 4 -24.70 -0.13 -8.21
C LYS A 4 -24.07 -1.53 -8.31
N LYS A 5 -23.50 -1.85 -9.48
CA LYS A 5 -22.81 -3.13 -9.74
C LYS A 5 -21.69 -3.45 -8.74
N TYR A 6 -20.98 -2.45 -8.23
CA TYR A 6 -19.90 -2.71 -7.26
C TYR A 6 -20.47 -3.04 -5.88
N ASN A 7 -21.60 -2.45 -5.50
CA ASN A 7 -22.25 -2.75 -4.23
C ASN A 7 -22.90 -4.14 -4.23
N GLU A 8 -23.17 -4.72 -5.40
CA GLU A 8 -23.64 -6.10 -5.53
C GLU A 8 -22.51 -7.11 -5.26
N GLU A 9 -21.28 -6.77 -5.67
CA GLU A 9 -20.10 -7.66 -5.65
C GLU A 9 -19.20 -7.48 -4.43
N LEU A 10 -19.09 -6.25 -3.90
CA LEU A 10 -18.19 -5.88 -2.83
C LEU A 10 -18.94 -5.45 -1.57
N ILE A 11 -18.37 -5.76 -0.42
CA ILE A 11 -18.81 -5.28 0.88
C ILE A 11 -17.68 -4.51 1.56
N GLU A 12 -17.99 -3.35 2.12
CA GLU A 12 -17.02 -2.56 2.89
C GLU A 12 -16.81 -3.17 4.27
N ASP A 13 -15.54 -3.40 4.61
CA ASP A 13 -15.12 -3.64 5.99
C ASP A 13 -14.90 -2.32 6.72
N LYS A 14 -15.75 -2.08 7.71
CA LYS A 14 -15.77 -0.87 8.54
C LYS A 14 -14.86 -0.97 9.77
N SER A 15 -14.22 -2.12 10.02
CA SER A 15 -13.31 -2.31 11.16
C SER A 15 -11.92 -1.65 10.93
N GLY A 16 -11.55 -1.45 9.66
CA GLY A 16 -10.25 -0.94 9.26
C GLY A 16 -10.14 0.60 9.24
N ARG A 17 -8.91 1.10 9.48
CA ARG A 17 -8.56 2.53 9.29
C ARG A 17 -8.56 2.95 7.81
N THR A 18 -8.06 2.07 6.95
CA THR A 18 -8.09 2.25 5.49
C THR A 18 -9.36 1.62 4.97
N LYS A 19 -10.04 2.28 4.01
CA LYS A 19 -11.23 1.73 3.36
C LYS A 19 -10.89 0.41 2.67
N SER A 20 -11.52 -0.66 3.11
CA SER A 20 -11.22 -2.03 2.71
C SER A 20 -12.50 -2.68 2.23
N PHE A 21 -12.41 -3.43 1.14
CA PHE A 21 -13.56 -4.06 0.51
C PHE A 21 -13.24 -5.53 0.27
N TYR A 22 -14.19 -6.41 0.59
CA TYR A 22 -14.09 -7.84 0.33
C TYR A 22 -15.12 -8.23 -0.73
N PHE A 23 -14.83 -9.27 -1.50
CA PHE A 23 -15.82 -9.87 -2.37
C PHE A 23 -16.88 -10.59 -1.55
N LYS A 24 -18.16 -10.40 -1.88
CA LYS A 24 -19.26 -11.12 -1.24
C LYS A 24 -19.28 -12.60 -1.63
N GLN A 25 -18.80 -12.93 -2.82
CA GLN A 25 -18.70 -14.29 -3.33
C GLN A 25 -17.26 -14.58 -3.77
N LYS A 26 -16.77 -15.78 -3.49
CA LYS A 26 -15.42 -16.23 -3.82
C LYS A 26 -15.32 -16.68 -5.28
N ASN A 27 -15.52 -15.75 -6.21
CA ASN A 27 -15.42 -15.98 -7.64
C ASN A 27 -14.22 -15.23 -8.23
N ALA A 28 -13.63 -15.76 -9.29
CA ALA A 28 -12.61 -15.05 -10.03
C ALA A 28 -13.19 -13.74 -10.58
N LYS A 29 -12.41 -12.66 -10.47
CA LYS A 29 -12.76 -11.34 -11.02
C LYS A 29 -11.59 -10.81 -11.82
N ASP A 30 -11.92 -10.15 -12.92
CA ASP A 30 -10.95 -9.43 -13.74
C ASP A 30 -10.28 -8.32 -12.92
N ILE A 31 -8.97 -8.18 -13.05
CA ILE A 31 -8.21 -7.09 -12.42
C ILE A 31 -8.73 -5.71 -12.87
N GLU A 32 -9.25 -5.60 -14.09
CA GLU A 32 -9.86 -4.36 -14.59
C GLU A 32 -11.12 -3.96 -13.80
N PHE A 33 -11.89 -4.94 -13.31
CA PHE A 33 -13.03 -4.65 -12.41
C PHE A 33 -12.55 -3.93 -11.15
N ILE A 34 -11.50 -4.47 -10.52
CA ILE A 34 -10.93 -3.93 -9.28
C ILE A 34 -10.32 -2.55 -9.52
N ILE A 35 -9.55 -2.38 -10.61
CA ILE A 35 -8.94 -1.10 -10.99
C ILE A 35 -10.01 -0.02 -11.22
N LYS A 36 -11.10 -0.35 -11.93
CA LYS A 36 -12.21 0.59 -12.19
C LYS A 36 -12.92 0.97 -10.89
N PHE A 37 -13.23 0.00 -10.04
CA PHE A 37 -13.81 0.26 -8.72
C PHE A 37 -12.93 1.19 -7.88
N LEU A 38 -11.65 0.84 -7.69
CA LEU A 38 -10.71 1.61 -6.89
C LEU A 38 -10.54 3.03 -7.42
N ASN A 39 -10.42 3.22 -8.74
CA ASN A 39 -10.36 4.55 -9.33
C ASN A 39 -11.63 5.37 -9.04
N GLN A 40 -12.81 4.78 -9.24
CA GLN A 40 -14.09 5.48 -9.01
C GLN A 40 -14.27 5.83 -7.53
N PHE A 41 -14.13 4.85 -6.63
CA PHE A 41 -14.24 5.05 -5.19
C PHE A 41 -13.28 6.14 -4.71
N SER A 42 -12.02 6.01 -5.09
CA SER A 42 -10.95 6.87 -4.60
C SER A 42 -11.04 8.29 -5.14
N THR A 43 -11.53 8.48 -6.36
CA THR A 43 -11.79 9.81 -6.93
C THR A 43 -12.96 10.47 -6.21
N SER A 44 -14.10 9.78 -6.10
CA SER A 44 -15.30 10.35 -5.49
C SER A 44 -15.14 10.65 -4.01
N ASN A 45 -14.34 9.87 -3.28
CA ASN A 45 -14.18 10.02 -1.84
C ASN A 45 -12.87 10.70 -1.44
N SER A 46 -11.96 10.96 -2.39
CA SER A 46 -10.63 11.50 -2.11
C SER A 46 -9.82 10.71 -1.06
N LYS A 47 -10.02 9.39 -1.02
CA LYS A 47 -9.47 8.45 -0.02
C LYS A 47 -8.71 7.30 -0.67
N ASP A 48 -7.71 6.79 0.04
CA ASP A 48 -7.07 5.52 -0.28
C ASP A 48 -8.03 4.37 0.02
N ALA A 49 -7.94 3.32 -0.78
CA ALA A 49 -8.80 2.15 -0.65
C ALA A 49 -8.10 0.89 -1.12
N ARG A 50 -8.61 -0.25 -0.70
CA ARG A 50 -8.14 -1.57 -1.14
C ARG A 50 -9.29 -2.55 -1.31
N VAL A 51 -9.13 -3.44 -2.26
CA VAL A 51 -9.92 -4.67 -2.38
C VAL A 51 -9.05 -5.81 -1.88
N CYS A 52 -9.54 -6.51 -0.86
CA CYS A 52 -8.91 -7.70 -0.29
C CYS A 52 -9.34 -8.93 -1.07
N LEU A 53 -8.37 -9.75 -1.48
CA LEU A 53 -8.60 -11.04 -2.15
C LEU A 53 -8.62 -12.21 -1.15
N HIS A 54 -8.10 -11.98 0.05
CA HIS A 54 -8.17 -12.89 1.18
C HIS A 54 -9.53 -12.81 1.90
N SER A 55 -9.85 -13.81 2.73
CA SER A 55 -11.20 -13.91 3.32
C SER A 55 -11.45 -12.84 4.38
N ASP A 56 -10.48 -12.62 5.27
CA ASP A 56 -10.52 -11.61 6.34
C ASP A 56 -9.12 -11.37 6.97
N TYR A 57 -9.05 -10.50 7.98
CA TYR A 57 -7.79 -10.12 8.63
C TYR A 57 -7.06 -11.26 9.37
N THR A 58 -7.74 -12.37 9.66
CA THR A 58 -7.18 -13.57 10.29
C THR A 58 -6.50 -14.50 9.27
N ASP A 59 -6.71 -14.24 7.97
CA ASP A 59 -6.09 -15.02 6.90
C ASP A 59 -4.55 -14.95 6.99
N VAL A 60 -3.91 -16.11 6.83
CA VAL A 60 -2.44 -16.26 6.84
C VAL A 60 -1.79 -15.66 5.60
N LEU A 61 -2.58 -15.19 4.65
CA LEU A 61 -2.14 -14.38 3.53
C LEU A 61 -2.99 -13.12 3.43
N GLN A 62 -2.33 -11.97 3.49
CA GLN A 62 -2.94 -10.67 3.26
C GLN A 62 -2.71 -10.27 1.80
N ASP A 63 -3.61 -10.71 0.92
CA ASP A 63 -3.59 -10.42 -0.52
C ASP A 63 -4.54 -9.26 -0.86
N MET A 64 -4.02 -8.17 -1.42
CA MET A 64 -4.75 -6.91 -1.59
C MET A 64 -4.38 -6.20 -2.89
N VAL A 65 -5.36 -5.66 -3.61
CA VAL A 65 -5.12 -4.63 -4.65
C VAL A 65 -5.55 -3.28 -4.09
N LEU A 66 -4.68 -2.28 -4.18
CA LEU A 66 -4.89 -1.03 -3.47
C LEU A 66 -4.49 0.20 -4.25
N ILE A 67 -5.21 1.30 -4.00
CA ILE A 67 -4.97 2.62 -4.57
C ILE A 67 -4.52 3.59 -3.49
N GLN A 68 -3.42 4.28 -3.75
CA GLN A 68 -2.85 5.27 -2.84
C GLN A 68 -2.64 6.61 -3.53
N HIS A 69 -3.04 7.70 -2.86
CA HIS A 69 -2.82 9.07 -3.30
C HIS A 69 -1.47 9.60 -2.82
N SER A 70 -0.78 10.34 -3.68
CA SER A 70 0.49 10.99 -3.35
C SER A 70 0.40 12.05 -2.27
N LYS A 71 -0.81 12.51 -1.89
CA LYS A 71 -1.01 13.42 -0.74
C LYS A 71 -0.87 12.70 0.60
N ASN A 72 -1.18 11.40 0.65
CA ASN A 72 -1.09 10.60 1.86
C ASN A 72 0.35 10.18 2.14
N PHE A 73 0.63 9.82 3.38
CA PHE A 73 1.96 9.38 3.80
C PHE A 73 1.83 8.30 4.86
N TYR A 74 2.41 7.14 4.56
CA TYR A 74 2.57 6.05 5.49
C TYR A 74 4.01 6.08 5.98
N PRO A 75 4.29 6.12 7.29
CA PRO A 75 5.65 6.18 7.78
C PRO A 75 6.43 4.89 7.48
N PRO A 76 7.77 4.95 7.49
CA PRO A 76 8.62 3.78 7.44
C PRO A 76 8.25 2.77 8.52
N HIS A 77 8.22 1.50 8.15
CA HIS A 77 7.87 0.41 9.06
C HIS A 77 8.60 -0.86 8.67
N LYS A 78 8.62 -1.84 9.57
CA LYS A 78 9.20 -3.16 9.36
C LYS A 78 8.16 -4.21 9.69
N HIS A 79 7.97 -5.15 8.77
CA HIS A 79 7.19 -6.34 9.04
C HIS A 79 8.10 -7.46 9.57
N VAL A 80 7.80 -7.96 10.77
CA VAL A 80 8.63 -8.97 11.46
C VAL A 80 8.19 -10.37 11.05
N ASN A 81 9.11 -11.15 10.49
CA ASN A 81 8.84 -12.51 10.01
C ASN A 81 7.70 -12.57 8.97
N ARG A 82 7.65 -11.55 8.12
CA ARG A 82 6.73 -11.44 7.00
C ARG A 82 7.51 -11.02 5.75
N TYR A 83 6.97 -11.37 4.60
CA TYR A 83 7.41 -10.90 3.29
C TYR A 83 6.31 -10.05 2.70
N ASP A 84 6.71 -8.98 2.00
CA ASP A 84 5.82 -8.19 1.18
C ASP A 84 6.31 -8.22 -0.26
N SER A 85 5.40 -8.28 -1.22
CA SER A 85 5.71 -8.02 -2.61
C SER A 85 4.67 -7.12 -3.25
N TYR A 86 5.14 -6.30 -4.18
CA TYR A 86 4.34 -5.30 -4.87
C TYR A 86 4.40 -5.55 -6.36
N PHE A 87 3.25 -5.55 -7.02
CA PHE A 87 3.14 -5.52 -8.47
C PHE A 87 2.34 -4.29 -8.92
N VAL A 88 2.97 -3.40 -9.69
CA VAL A 88 2.40 -2.09 -10.01
C VAL A 88 1.48 -2.18 -11.23
N LEU A 89 0.19 -1.94 -11.02
CA LEU A 89 -0.85 -2.04 -12.04
C LEU A 89 -1.08 -0.70 -12.76
N LYS A 90 -0.92 0.42 -12.05
CA LYS A 90 -1.09 1.79 -12.61
C LYS A 90 -0.25 2.80 -11.84
N GLY A 91 0.36 3.74 -12.56
CA GLY A 91 1.17 4.81 -11.97
C GLY A 91 2.60 4.36 -11.67
N CYS A 92 3.21 4.98 -10.65
CA CYS A 92 4.59 4.71 -10.23
C CYS A 92 4.66 4.66 -8.70
N LEU A 93 5.13 3.53 -8.17
CA LEU A 93 5.35 3.31 -6.74
C LEU A 93 6.84 3.53 -6.40
N GLY A 94 7.12 4.34 -5.40
CA GLY A 94 8.44 4.43 -4.79
C GLY A 94 8.57 3.41 -3.67
N VAL A 95 9.70 2.70 -3.62
CA VAL A 95 10.06 1.82 -2.50
C VAL A 95 11.41 2.24 -1.96
N VAL A 96 11.51 2.46 -0.66
CA VAL A 96 12.76 2.85 0.02
C VAL A 96 13.05 1.86 1.12
N ILE A 97 14.30 1.38 1.18
CA ILE A 97 14.81 0.48 2.21
C ILE A 97 15.78 1.25 3.08
N PHE A 98 15.59 1.19 4.40
CA PHE A 98 16.39 1.90 5.39
C PHE A 98 17.24 0.93 6.22
N ASN A 99 18.37 1.41 6.73
CA ASN A 99 19.11 0.71 7.79
C ASN A 99 18.46 0.95 9.16
N LYS A 100 19.07 0.41 10.23
CA LYS A 100 18.53 0.48 11.59
C LYS A 100 18.49 1.92 12.14
N ILE A 101 19.36 2.80 11.66
CA ILE A 101 19.46 4.21 12.12
C ILE A 101 18.69 5.20 11.22
N GLY A 102 18.03 4.72 10.16
CA GLY A 102 17.15 5.54 9.31
C GLY A 102 17.80 6.10 8.04
N GLU A 103 19.01 5.66 7.70
CA GLU A 103 19.65 6.01 6.43
C GLU A 103 19.12 5.13 5.29
N ILE A 104 19.01 5.72 4.11
CA ILE A 104 18.52 5.02 2.92
C ILE A 104 19.61 4.10 2.38
N LYS A 105 19.37 2.78 2.41
CA LYS A 105 20.24 1.77 1.79
C LYS A 105 19.95 1.62 0.31
N LYS A 106 18.65 1.53 -0.05
CA LYS A 106 18.18 1.30 -1.42
C LYS A 106 16.90 2.09 -1.66
N SER A 107 16.68 2.45 -2.92
CA SER A 107 15.52 3.20 -3.36
C SER A 107 15.18 2.80 -4.78
N PHE A 108 13.93 2.48 -5.03
CA PHE A 108 13.43 1.99 -6.32
C PHE A 108 12.22 2.81 -6.76
N ARG A 109 12.17 3.12 -8.05
CA ARG A 109 10.95 3.56 -8.71
C ARG A 109 10.38 2.37 -9.46
N LEU A 110 9.13 2.05 -9.21
CA LEU A 110 8.42 0.92 -9.79
C LEU A 110 7.31 1.50 -10.68
N PRO A 111 7.57 1.79 -11.96
CA PRO A 111 6.49 2.13 -12.91
C PRO A 111 5.55 0.93 -13.13
N LYS A 112 4.42 1.16 -13.81
CA LYS A 112 3.49 0.11 -14.24
C LYS A 112 4.25 -1.09 -14.84
N GLY A 113 3.87 -2.30 -14.45
CA GLY A 113 4.50 -3.55 -14.87
C GLY A 113 5.68 -3.98 -13.99
N SER A 114 6.15 -3.13 -13.08
CA SER A 114 7.23 -3.50 -12.16
C SER A 114 6.74 -4.41 -11.05
N ILE A 115 7.59 -5.37 -10.67
CA ILE A 115 7.41 -6.24 -9.51
C ILE A 115 8.61 -6.08 -8.55
N TYR A 116 8.35 -6.09 -7.25
CA TYR A 116 9.41 -6.03 -6.24
C TYR A 116 9.01 -6.77 -4.97
N LYS A 117 9.96 -7.51 -4.37
CA LYS A 117 9.79 -8.17 -3.08
C LYS A 117 10.67 -7.48 -2.03
N THR A 118 10.09 -7.08 -0.91
CA THR A 118 10.84 -6.49 0.20
C THR A 118 11.75 -7.54 0.85
N PRO A 119 12.98 -7.17 1.25
CA PRO A 119 13.80 -8.06 2.05
C PRO A 119 13.19 -8.23 3.45
N LYS A 120 13.26 -9.45 3.98
CA LYS A 120 12.74 -9.80 5.31
C LYS A 120 13.35 -8.91 6.39
N ASN A 121 12.53 -8.50 7.36
CA ASN A 121 12.95 -7.78 8.57
C ASN A 121 13.71 -6.46 8.30
N GLN A 122 13.46 -5.80 7.16
CA GLN A 122 14.00 -4.46 6.87
C GLN A 122 12.95 -3.37 7.08
N TYR A 123 13.42 -2.21 7.56
CA TYR A 123 12.60 -1.00 7.54
C TYR A 123 12.43 -0.55 6.10
N HIS A 124 11.19 -0.35 5.69
CA HIS A 124 10.86 0.08 4.35
C HIS A 124 9.71 1.09 4.34
N LEU A 125 9.58 1.76 3.21
CA LEU A 125 8.52 2.71 2.91
C LEU A 125 8.06 2.49 1.48
N THR A 126 6.76 2.37 1.28
CA THR A 126 6.13 2.53 -0.03
C THR A 126 5.51 3.93 -0.12
N ILE A 127 5.67 4.59 -1.26
CA ILE A 127 5.15 5.95 -1.46
C ILE A 127 4.72 6.16 -2.91
N PRO A 128 3.52 6.71 -3.19
CA PRO A 128 3.14 7.06 -4.54
C PRO A 128 4.05 8.17 -5.09
N ILE A 129 4.68 7.91 -6.24
CA ILE A 129 5.44 8.92 -6.98
C ILE A 129 4.50 9.66 -7.94
N SER A 130 3.61 8.93 -8.62
CA SER A 130 2.51 9.52 -9.38
C SER A 130 1.39 10.02 -8.45
N LYS A 131 0.54 10.94 -8.93
CA LYS A 131 -0.61 11.50 -8.17
C LYS A 131 -1.43 10.41 -7.47
N ARG A 132 -1.63 9.29 -8.15
CA ARG A 132 -2.19 8.05 -7.59
C ARG A 132 -1.42 6.87 -8.17
N VAL A 133 -1.31 5.80 -7.39
CA VAL A 133 -0.73 4.52 -7.81
C VAL A 133 -1.70 3.40 -7.44
N ILE A 134 -1.84 2.40 -8.30
CA ILE A 134 -2.56 1.16 -8.01
C ILE A 134 -1.56 0.03 -8.10
N TYR A 135 -1.50 -0.80 -7.07
CA TYR A 135 -0.63 -1.96 -7.02
C TYR A 135 -1.27 -3.09 -6.25
N HIS A 136 -0.89 -4.30 -6.63
CA HIS A 136 -1.17 -5.53 -5.90
C HIS A 136 -0.08 -5.69 -4.83
N GLU A 137 -0.50 -5.89 -3.58
CA GLU A 137 0.33 -6.17 -2.43
C GLU A 137 0.01 -7.58 -1.94
N TYR A 138 1.04 -8.43 -1.93
CA TYR A 138 1.03 -9.69 -1.21
C TYR A 138 1.78 -9.48 0.08
N ARG A 139 1.18 -9.82 1.23
CA ARG A 139 1.89 -9.91 2.51
C ARG A 139 1.63 -11.25 3.18
N SER A 140 2.68 -12.02 3.40
CA SER A 140 2.59 -13.30 4.12
C SER A 140 2.21 -13.08 5.59
N GLY A 141 1.48 -14.02 6.20
CA GLY A 141 1.12 -14.05 7.62
C GLY A 141 -0.13 -13.24 7.96
N THR A 142 -0.70 -13.52 9.14
CA THR A 142 -1.90 -12.84 9.64
C THR A 142 -1.67 -11.36 9.93
N PHE A 143 -2.73 -10.56 9.87
CA PHE A 143 -2.64 -9.13 10.13
C PHE A 143 -2.68 -8.78 11.62
N ASN A 144 -1.62 -9.12 12.36
CA ASN A 144 -1.49 -8.67 13.74
C ASN A 144 -0.62 -7.41 13.85
N ARG A 145 -1.27 -6.24 13.93
CA ARG A 145 -0.58 -4.94 14.04
C ARG A 145 0.29 -4.80 15.29
N LYS A 146 -0.06 -5.45 16.40
CA LYS A 146 0.68 -5.34 17.66
C LYS A 146 2.02 -6.06 17.60
N THR A 147 2.09 -7.14 16.84
CA THR A 147 3.26 -8.05 16.85
C THR A 147 4.03 -8.07 15.53
N ASN A 148 3.41 -7.69 14.41
CA ASN A 148 3.99 -7.87 13.08
C ASN A 148 4.33 -6.57 12.34
N CYS A 149 4.13 -5.39 12.95
CA CYS A 149 4.52 -4.12 12.36
C CYS A 149 5.25 -3.24 13.38
N ILE A 150 6.52 -2.96 13.13
CA ILE A 150 7.37 -2.14 14.00
C ILE A 150 7.64 -0.81 13.29
N PHE A 151 7.34 0.29 13.96
CA PHE A 151 7.75 1.64 13.54
C PHE A 151 9.08 1.98 14.21
N PRO A 152 10.09 2.44 13.44
CA PRO A 152 11.37 2.82 14.01
C PRO A 152 11.25 4.13 14.81
N THR A 153 12.12 4.31 15.80
CA THR A 153 12.16 5.51 16.66
C THR A 153 12.44 6.79 15.88
N TRP A 154 13.21 6.69 14.80
CA TRP A 154 13.53 7.78 13.86
C TRP A 154 12.40 8.11 12.87
N SER A 155 11.30 7.34 12.87
CA SER A 155 10.16 7.62 11.99
C SER A 155 9.52 8.98 12.34
N PRO A 156 9.16 9.82 11.35
CA PRO A 156 8.58 11.13 11.61
C PRO A 156 7.21 11.03 12.33
N LYS A 157 7.08 11.73 13.47
CA LYS A 157 5.89 11.63 14.35
C LYS A 157 4.81 12.67 14.03
N ASN A 158 5.16 13.95 14.00
CA ASN A 158 4.21 15.05 13.77
C ASN A 158 4.05 15.39 12.27
N LYS A 159 3.01 16.17 11.92
CA LYS A 159 2.69 16.52 10.54
C LYS A 159 3.85 17.19 9.80
N LYS A 160 4.46 18.22 10.40
CA LYS A 160 5.59 18.97 9.80
C LYS A 160 6.78 18.04 9.50
N ALA A 161 7.14 17.19 10.44
CA ALA A 161 8.23 16.23 10.27
C ALA A 161 7.93 15.21 9.16
N ARG A 162 6.67 14.73 9.06
CA ARG A 162 6.25 13.83 7.97
C ARG A 162 6.35 14.49 6.61
N ASP A 163 5.92 15.75 6.50
CA ASP A 163 5.98 16.50 5.24
C ASP A 163 7.43 16.73 4.77
N ILE A 164 8.33 17.10 5.70
CA ILE A 164 9.77 17.26 5.41
C ILE A 164 10.37 15.92 4.99
N PHE A 165 10.13 14.86 5.75
CA PHE A 165 10.66 13.53 5.47
C PHE A 165 10.21 13.02 4.10
N LYS A 166 8.92 13.18 3.81
CA LYS A 166 8.32 12.82 2.53
C LYS A 166 8.96 13.56 1.36
N LYS A 167 9.16 14.88 1.47
CA LYS A 167 9.83 15.68 0.43
C LYS A 167 11.26 15.18 0.19
N LYS A 168 12.03 14.90 1.26
CA LYS A 168 13.38 14.34 1.16
C LYS A 168 13.40 12.99 0.44
N VAL A 169 12.49 12.09 0.81
CA VAL A 169 12.37 10.77 0.17
C VAL A 169 12.02 10.91 -1.32
N LEU A 170 11.04 11.73 -1.67
CA LEU A 170 10.64 11.96 -3.06
C LEU A 170 11.76 12.58 -3.89
N TYR A 171 12.51 13.53 -3.33
CA TYR A 171 13.70 14.11 -3.98
C TYR A 171 14.72 13.01 -4.33
N ILE A 172 15.05 12.13 -3.38
CA ILE A 172 16.00 11.02 -3.61
C ILE A 172 15.48 10.03 -4.66
N LEU A 173 14.19 9.69 -4.61
CA LEU A 173 13.54 8.82 -5.59
C LEU A 173 13.49 9.41 -7.00
N ASN A 174 13.51 10.74 -7.15
CA ASN A 174 13.50 11.42 -8.44
C ASN A 174 14.92 11.67 -9.00
N LYS A 175 15.95 11.72 -8.14
CA LYS A 175 17.34 12.02 -8.54
C LYS A 175 18.10 10.83 -9.13
N LYS A 176 17.67 9.60 -8.87
CA LYS A 176 18.30 8.36 -9.37
C LYS A 176 17.76 7.91 -10.74
N ASN A 177 17.27 8.86 -11.54
CA ASN A 177 16.89 8.65 -12.94
C ASN A 177 17.96 9.25 -13.83
#